data_AF-A0A969E3A2-F1
#
_entry.id   AF-A0A969E3A2-F1
#
_cell.length_a   1.000
_cell.length_b   1.000
_cell.length_c   1.000
_cell.angle_alpha   90.00
_cell.angle_beta   90.00
_cell.angle_gamma   90.00
#
_symmetry.space_group_name_H-M   'P 1'
#
loop_
_entity.id
_entity.type
_entity.pdbx_description
1 polymer ?
#
loop_
_entity_poly.entity_id
_entity_poly.type
_entity_poly.pdbx_seq_one_letter_code
_entity_poly.pdbx_strand_id
1 'polypeptide(L)'
;MKGVKLQPFYTDIIPEIVIEVDTKADIAHEPNYYLDKTKHLIKKGVRRVIWVFTSTEQVMIAENGKAWITEDWSKSVKIEDNCRINIKKMMDDFEE
;
A
#
# COMPACT_ATOMS: atom_id res chain seq x y z
N MET A 1 20.95 -6.81 -4.82
CA MET A 1 20.38 -7.75 -3.82
C MET A 1 20.70 -9.17 -4.25
N LYS A 2 21.23 -10.03 -3.36
CA LYS A 2 21.28 -11.49 -3.61
C LYS A 2 19.83 -11.98 -3.69
N GLY A 3 19.49 -12.77 -4.70
CA GLY A 3 18.12 -13.24 -4.93
C GLY A 3 17.56 -13.98 -3.71
N VAL A 4 16.36 -13.59 -3.27
CA VAL A 4 15.63 -14.29 -2.20
C VAL A 4 15.20 -15.65 -2.74
N LYS A 5 15.58 -16.73 -2.05
CA LYS A 5 15.14 -18.08 -2.40
C LYS A 5 13.70 -18.25 -1.91
N LEU A 6 12.78 -18.54 -2.82
CA LEU A 6 11.39 -18.84 -2.48
C LEU A 6 11.32 -20.11 -1.63
N GLN A 7 10.52 -20.08 -0.58
CA GLN A 7 10.29 -21.18 0.35
C GLN A 7 8.78 -21.41 0.50
N PRO A 8 8.32 -22.63 0.82
CA PRO A 8 6.89 -22.92 1.00
C PRO A 8 6.31 -22.40 2.32
N PHE A 9 7.08 -21.64 3.10
CA PHE A 9 6.70 -21.08 4.39
C PHE A 9 6.64 -19.55 4.33
N TYR A 10 6.03 -18.95 5.34
CA TYR A 10 6.06 -17.50 5.51
C TYR A 10 7.50 -17.00 5.59
N THR A 11 7.74 -15.85 4.94
CA THR A 11 9.06 -15.22 4.95
C THR A 11 9.26 -14.41 6.23
N ASP A 12 10.42 -14.55 6.86
CA ASP A 12 10.85 -13.67 7.95
C ASP A 12 11.47 -12.36 7.43
N ILE A 13 11.49 -12.17 6.10
CA ILE A 13 12.01 -10.96 5.46
C ILE A 13 10.95 -9.87 5.58
N ILE A 14 11.33 -8.77 6.24
CA ILE A 14 10.48 -7.58 6.32
C ILE A 14 10.37 -6.98 4.90
N PRO A 15 9.15 -6.80 4.36
CA PRO A 15 8.97 -6.17 3.07
C PRO A 15 9.46 -4.73 3.09
N GLU A 16 10.09 -4.31 2.00
CA GLU A 16 10.47 -2.90 1.84
C GLU A 16 9.23 -2.02 1.63
N ILE A 17 8.27 -2.52 0.84
CA ILE A 17 7.00 -1.85 0.53
C ILE A 17 5.86 -2.83 0.76
N VAL A 18 4.78 -2.36 1.40
CA VAL A 18 3.52 -3.09 1.54
C VAL A 18 2.42 -2.31 0.83
N ILE A 19 1.63 -2.98 -0.01
CA ILE A 19 0.44 -2.42 -0.67
C ILE A 19 -0.78 -3.18 -0.15
N GLU A 20 -1.76 -2.46 0.37
CA GLU A 20 -3.01 -2.99 0.93
C GLU A 20 -4.18 -2.38 0.17
N VAL A 21 -5.23 -3.17 -0.06
CA VAL A 21 -6.49 -2.70 -0.66
C VAL A 21 -7.59 -2.84 0.40
N ASP A 22 -8.41 -1.82 0.57
CA ASP A 22 -9.52 -1.82 1.54
C ASP A 22 -10.61 -2.83 1.15
N THR A 23 -10.48 -4.07 1.60
CA THR A 23 -11.60 -5.00 1.51
C THR A 23 -12.68 -4.58 2.50
N LYS A 24 -13.89 -4.29 1.99
CA LYS A 24 -15.03 -3.69 2.71
C LYS A 24 -15.38 -4.29 4.08
N ALA A 25 -15.05 -5.56 4.33
CA ALA A 25 -15.44 -6.26 5.54
C ALA A 25 -14.73 -5.75 6.82
N ASP A 26 -13.43 -5.49 6.77
CA ASP A 26 -12.66 -5.20 7.99
C ASP A 26 -12.77 -3.72 8.43
N ILE A 27 -12.71 -2.78 7.48
CA ILE A 27 -12.73 -1.34 7.79
C ILE A 27 -14.11 -0.85 8.24
N ALA A 28 -15.20 -1.48 7.80
CA ALA A 28 -16.55 -1.13 8.23
C ALA A 28 -16.79 -1.39 9.73
N HIS A 29 -16.13 -2.42 10.28
CA HIS A 29 -16.25 -2.78 11.69
C HIS A 29 -15.17 -2.14 12.56
N GLU A 30 -13.99 -1.88 11.98
CA GLU A 30 -12.87 -1.23 12.66
C GLU A 30 -12.33 -0.05 11.84
N PRO A 31 -12.90 1.16 12.00
CA PRO A 31 -12.54 2.32 11.17
C PRO A 31 -11.07 2.76 11.34
N ASN A 32 -10.43 2.38 12.44
CA ASN A 32 -9.01 2.67 12.69
C ASN A 32 -8.06 1.54 12.25
N TYR A 33 -8.58 0.44 11.71
CA TYR A 33 -7.78 -0.74 11.35
C TYR A 33 -6.61 -0.39 10.41
N TYR A 34 -6.88 0.40 9.35
CA TYR A 34 -5.84 0.80 8.40
C TYR A 34 -4.73 1.62 9.08
N LEU A 35 -5.09 2.49 10.03
CA LEU A 35 -4.17 3.35 10.77
C LEU A 35 -3.28 2.50 11.68
N ASP A 36 -3.87 1.60 12.45
CA ASP A 36 -3.15 0.76 13.41
C ASP A 36 -2.25 -0.26 12.71
N LYS A 37 -2.74 -0.88 11.62
CA LYS A 37 -1.94 -1.77 10.77
C LYS A 37 -0.76 -1.02 10.13
N THR A 38 -0.98 0.18 9.60
CA THR A 38 0.08 1.01 9.02
C THR A 38 1.17 1.33 10.04
N LYS A 39 0.80 1.80 11.24
CA LYS A 39 1.75 2.09 12.32
C LYS A 39 2.52 0.83 12.74
N HIS A 40 1.84 -0.31 12.83
CA HIS A 40 2.48 -1.59 13.15
C HIS A 40 3.53 -1.97 12.12
N LEU A 41 3.20 -1.92 10.82
CA LEU A 41 4.11 -2.26 9.72
C LEU A 41 5.33 -1.34 9.68
N ILE A 42 5.14 -0.03 9.81
CA ILE A 42 6.23 0.95 9.89
C ILE A 42 7.13 0.66 11.09
N LYS A 43 6.54 0.38 12.26
CA LYS A 43 7.29 0.02 13.48
C LYS A 43 8.10 -1.27 13.30
N LYS A 44 7.63 -2.21 12.48
CA LYS A 44 8.34 -3.45 12.13
C LYS A 44 9.47 -3.25 11.11
N GLY A 45 9.64 -2.05 10.56
CA GLY A 45 10.73 -1.72 9.63
C GLY A 45 10.32 -1.66 8.16
N VAL A 46 9.02 -1.76 7.84
CA VAL A 46 8.54 -1.51 6.48
C VAL A 46 8.81 -0.05 6.12
N ARG A 47 9.49 0.19 5.00
CA ARG A 47 9.89 1.55 4.57
C ARG A 47 8.69 2.37 4.12
N ARG A 48 7.76 1.74 3.39
CA ARG A 48 6.57 2.39 2.82
C ARG A 48 5.36 1.48 2.89
N VAL A 49 4.23 2.01 3.34
CA VAL A 49 2.91 1.36 3.29
C VAL A 49 2.00 2.18 2.40
N ILE A 50 1.33 1.52 1.47
CA ILE A 50 0.44 2.13 0.49
C ILE A 50 -0.94 1.50 0.64
N TRP A 51 -1.94 2.30 0.97
CA TRP A 51 -3.33 1.87 1.04
C TRP A 51 -4.07 2.35 -0.19
N VAL A 52 -4.79 1.45 -0.83
CA VAL A 52 -5.75 1.75 -1.89
C VAL A 52 -7.14 1.68 -1.29
N PHE A 53 -7.82 2.83 -1.27
CA PHE A 53 -9.19 2.97 -0.79
C PHE A 53 -10.16 3.00 -1.98
N THR A 54 -10.94 1.94 -2.12
CA THR A 54 -11.91 1.71 -3.19
C THR A 54 -13.18 2.52 -2.99
N SER A 55 -13.60 2.76 -1.75
CA SER A 55 -14.82 3.53 -1.46
C SER A 55 -14.69 5.02 -1.77
N THR A 56 -13.50 5.59 -1.60
CA THR A 56 -13.21 7.02 -1.84
C THR A 56 -12.42 7.26 -3.10
N GLU A 57 -11.97 6.20 -3.79
CA GLU A 57 -11.06 6.27 -4.94
C GLU A 57 -9.77 7.05 -4.62
N GLN A 58 -9.19 6.75 -3.46
CA GLN A 58 -7.98 7.40 -2.97
C GLN A 58 -6.86 6.41 -2.68
N VAL A 59 -5.63 6.92 -2.63
CA VAL A 59 -4.43 6.21 -2.20
C VAL A 59 -3.78 6.98 -1.06
N MET A 60 -3.50 6.31 0.05
CA MET A 60 -2.64 6.85 1.11
C MET A 60 -1.25 6.26 1.03
N ILE A 61 -0.23 7.09 1.20
CA ILE A 61 1.18 6.71 1.25
C ILE A 61 1.74 7.13 2.60
N ALA A 62 2.22 6.14 3.35
CA ALA A 62 2.79 6.30 4.67
C ALA A 62 4.25 5.84 4.68
N GLU A 63 5.14 6.71 5.18
CA GLU A 63 6.56 6.42 5.36
C GLU A 63 7.01 6.82 6.76
N ASN A 64 8.02 6.13 7.29
CA ASN A 64 8.58 6.50 8.59
C ASN A 64 9.23 7.89 8.53
N GLY A 65 8.96 8.72 9.55
CA GLY A 65 9.57 10.05 9.67
C GLY A 65 9.10 11.09 8.66
N LYS A 66 8.03 10.82 7.89
CA LYS A 66 7.43 11.77 6.94
C LYS A 66 5.95 11.95 7.21
N ALA A 67 5.40 13.07 6.75
CA ALA A 67 3.96 13.25 6.68
C ALA A 67 3.37 12.20 5.73
N TRP A 68 2.25 11.60 6.15
CA TRP A 68 1.50 10.71 5.28
C TRP A 68 0.67 11.55 4.32
N ILE A 69 0.57 11.10 3.07
CA ILE A 69 -0.13 11.81 2.01
C ILE A 69 -1.28 10.95 1.50
N THR A 70 -2.39 11.59 1.16
CA THR A 70 -3.55 10.95 0.52
C THR A 70 -3.83 11.66 -0.78
N GLU A 71 -3.97 10.91 -1.86
CA GLU A 71 -4.14 11.42 -3.22
C GLU A 71 -5.24 10.63 -3.94
N ASP A 72 -5.95 11.29 -4.85
CA ASP A 72 -6.98 10.63 -5.66
C ASP A 72 -6.36 9.67 -6.71
N TRP A 73 -7.10 8.63 -7.10
CA TRP A 73 -6.65 7.62 -8.07
C TRP A 73 -6.25 8.17 -9.44
N SER A 74 -6.74 9.37 -9.79
CA SER A 74 -6.39 10.08 -11.03
C SER A 74 -4.95 10.58 -11.05
N LYS A 75 -4.29 10.70 -9.88
CA LYS A 75 -2.90 11.15 -9.78
C LYS A 75 -1.95 9.97 -9.82
N SER A 76 -0.82 10.16 -10.51
CA SER A 76 0.23 9.16 -10.56
C SER A 76 1.07 9.18 -9.28
N VAL A 77 0.95 8.13 -8.49
CA VAL A 77 1.70 7.95 -7.24
C VAL A 77 3.00 7.17 -7.47
N LYS A 78 4.05 7.53 -6.72
CA LYS A 78 5.36 6.88 -6.82
C LYS A 78 5.41 5.67 -5.89
N ILE A 79 5.67 4.49 -6.44
CA ILE A 79 5.93 3.25 -5.67
C ILE A 79 7.41 3.12 -5.38
N GLU A 80 8.26 3.36 -6.38
CA GLU A 80 9.73 3.34 -6.29
C GLU A 80 10.30 4.28 -7.36
N ASP A 81 11.62 4.50 -7.39
CA ASP A 81 12.26 5.42 -8.34
C ASP A 81 11.86 5.18 -9.80
N ASN A 82 11.76 3.91 -10.21
CA ASN A 82 11.40 3.51 -11.57
C ASN A 82 9.98 2.91 -11.68
N CYS A 83 9.14 3.09 -10.65
CA CYS A 83 7.79 2.53 -10.64
C CYS A 83 6.78 3.57 -10.15
N ARG A 84 5.88 3.97 -11.05
CA ARG A 84 4.73 4.82 -10.73
C ARG A 84 3.47 4.11 -11.15
N ILE A 85 2.40 4.31 -10.39
CA ILE A 85 1.08 3.77 -10.71
C ILE A 85 0.06 4.90 -10.80
N ASN A 86 -0.89 4.76 -11.72
CA ASN A 86 -2.09 5.57 -11.80
C ASN A 86 -3.25 4.58 -11.79
N ILE A 87 -3.98 4.52 -10.68
CA ILE A 87 -4.99 3.48 -10.50
C ILE A 87 -6.17 3.73 -11.44
N LYS A 88 -6.57 4.99 -11.63
CA LYS A 88 -7.67 5.30 -12.55
C LYS A 88 -7.37 4.80 -13.96
N LYS A 89 -6.16 5.07 -14.46
CA LYS A 89 -5.72 4.57 -15.77
C LYS A 89 -5.69 3.03 -15.84
N MET A 90 -5.21 2.36 -14.78
CA MET A 90 -5.21 0.90 -14.74
C MET A 90 -6.61 0.28 -14.79
N MET A 91 -7.59 0.94 -14.19
CA MET A 91 -8.99 0.53 -14.25
C MET A 91 -9.56 0.72 -15.66
N ASP A 92 -9.32 1.90 -16.25
CA ASP A 92 -9.78 2.21 -17.61
C ASP A 92 -9.17 1.22 -18.63
N ASP A 93 -7.88 0.90 -18.53
CA ASP A 93 -7.18 -0.07 -19.38
C ASP A 93 -7.67 -1.54 -19.16
N PHE A 94 -8.34 -1.84 -18.04
CA PHE A 94 -8.85 -3.20 -17.73
C PHE A 94 -10.29 -3.42 -18.20
N GLU A 95 -11.05 -2.34 -18.40
CA GLU A 95 -12.43 -2.40 -18.88
C GLU A 95 -12.53 -2.45 -20.42
N GLU A 96 -11.41 -2.25 -21.13
CA GLU A 96 -11.24 -2.42 -22.59
C GLU A 96 -10.93 -3.88 -23.00
#